data_AF-R9HFB0-F1
#
_entry.id   AF-R9HFB0-F1
#
_cell.length_a   1.000
_cell.length_b   1.000
_cell.length_c   1.000
_cell.angle_alpha   90.00
_cell.angle_beta   90.00
_cell.angle_gamma   90.00
#
_symmetry.space_group_name_H-M   'P 1'
#
loop_
_entity.id
_entity.type
_entity.pdbx_description
1 polymer ?
#
loop_
_entity_poly.entity_id
_entity_poly.type
_entity_poly.pdbx_seq_one_letter_code
_entity_poly.pdbx_strand_id
1 'polypeptide(L)' 'MTHEQAKGIVDLSKLPADASETLRIIRIGDYDACACIGLHVSNTSEVGTFKIISHDYNEERQTLRLRFKLIEKK' A
#
# COMPACT_ATOMS: atom_id res chain seq x y z
N MET A 1 -9.39 -12.42 -6.13
CA MET A 1 -9.64 -12.37 -7.60
C MET A 1 -8.55 -13.17 -8.30
N THR A 2 -8.77 -13.61 -9.54
CA THR A 2 -7.74 -14.37 -10.28
C THR A 2 -6.57 -13.46 -10.69
N HIS A 3 -5.42 -14.07 -10.98
CA HIS A 3 -4.26 -13.37 -11.54
C HIS A 3 -4.59 -12.55 -12.79
N GLU A 4 -5.35 -13.11 -13.74
CA GLU A 4 -5.76 -12.38 -14.95
C GLU A 4 -6.60 -11.14 -14.64
N GLN A 5 -7.55 -11.26 -13.72
CA GLN A 5 -8.36 -10.11 -13.28
C GLN A 5 -7.49 -9.03 -12.62
N ALA A 6 -6.47 -9.44 -11.85
CA ALA A 6 -5.59 -8.53 -11.13
C ALA A 6 -4.61 -7.77 -12.06
N LYS A 7 -4.19 -8.35 -13.21
CA LYS A 7 -3.28 -7.70 -14.18
C LYS A 7 -3.79 -6.35 -14.68
N GLY A 8 -5.11 -6.17 -14.75
CA GLY A 8 -5.72 -4.90 -15.16
C GLY A 8 -5.76 -3.83 -14.07
N ILE A 9 -5.35 -4.15 -12.83
CA ILE A 9 -5.51 -3.28 -11.65
C ILE A 9 -4.16 -3.00 -10.98
N VAL A 10 -3.30 -4.02 -10.86
CA VAL A 10 -2.04 -3.92 -10.13
C VAL A 10 -0.88 -4.49 -10.95
N ASP A 11 0.31 -3.97 -10.71
CA ASP A 11 1.55 -4.47 -11.29
C ASP A 11 1.97 -5.80 -10.64
N LEU A 12 1.80 -6.90 -11.39
CA LEU A 12 2.13 -8.25 -10.93
C LEU A 12 3.63 -8.56 -10.96
N SER A 13 4.47 -7.73 -11.59
CA SER A 13 5.93 -7.97 -11.63
C SER A 13 6.59 -7.94 -10.26
N LYS A 14 5.90 -7.36 -9.27
CA LYS A 14 6.33 -7.26 -7.87
C LYS A 14 6.03 -8.51 -7.03
N LEU A 15 5.29 -9.47 -7.60
CA LEU A 15 4.96 -10.71 -6.92
C LEU A 15 6.07 -11.75 -7.10
N PRO A 16 6.30 -12.61 -6.10
CA PRO A 16 7.23 -13.73 -6.27
C PRO A 16 6.65 -14.75 -7.26
N ALA A 17 7.54 -15.57 -7.84
CA ALA A 17 7.17 -16.52 -8.90
C ALA A 17 6.17 -17.60 -8.43
N ASP A 18 6.11 -17.86 -7.12
CA ASP A 18 5.24 -18.83 -6.45
C ASP A 18 3.99 -18.19 -5.81
N ALA A 19 3.64 -16.96 -6.21
CA ALA A 19 2.44 -16.30 -5.71
C ALA A 19 1.16 -17.12 -6.02
N SER A 20 0.23 -17.16 -5.06
CA SER A 20 -1.04 -17.88 -5.17
C SER A 20 -1.87 -17.42 -6.36
N GLU A 21 -2.46 -18.34 -7.13
CA GLU A 21 -3.34 -18.04 -8.28
C GLU A 21 -4.46 -17.02 -7.96
N THR A 22 -4.89 -16.96 -6.70
CA THR A 22 -5.83 -15.97 -6.19
C THR A 22 -5.14 -14.86 -5.41
N LEU A 23 -5.42 -13.61 -5.78
CA LEU A 23 -4.87 -12.42 -5.14
C LEU A 23 -5.95 -11.66 -4.37
N ARG A 24 -5.56 -11.17 -3.19
CA ARG A 24 -6.33 -10.19 -2.42
C ARG A 24 -5.87 -8.80 -2.82
N ILE A 25 -6.77 -8.05 -3.46
CA ILE A 25 -6.53 -6.66 -3.85
C ILE A 25 -7.28 -5.75 -2.88
N ILE A 26 -6.55 -4.84 -2.26
CA ILE A 26 -7.09 -3.76 -1.44
C ILE A 26 -7.28 -2.56 -2.35
N ARG A 27 -8.42 -1.88 -2.21
CA ARG A 27 -8.73 -0.65 -2.94
C ARG A 27 -9.04 0.45 -1.96
N ILE A 28 -8.46 1.62 -2.20
CA ILE A 28 -8.74 2.86 -1.48
C ILE A 28 -9.50 3.77 -2.45
N GLY A 29 -10.83 3.64 -2.50
CA GLY A 29 -11.66 4.38 -3.46
C GLY A 29 -11.15 4.24 -4.89
N ASP A 30 -11.02 5.38 -5.58
CA ASP A 30 -10.35 5.55 -6.88
C ASP A 30 -8.90 6.05 -6.77
N TYR A 31 -8.38 6.16 -5.54
CA TYR A 31 -7.05 6.72 -5.26
C TYR A 31 -5.93 5.70 -5.44
N ASP A 32 -6.08 4.48 -4.91
CA ASP A 32 -5.04 3.45 -4.97
C ASP A 32 -5.60 2.03 -4.97
N ALA A 33 -4.85 1.10 -5.57
CA ALA A 33 -5.12 -0.33 -5.53
C ALA A 33 -3.82 -1.14 -5.45
N CYS A 34 -3.76 -2.10 -4.53
CA CYS A 34 -2.56 -2.89 -4.30
C CYS A 34 -2.86 -4.33 -3.86
N ALA A 35 -2.01 -5.28 -4.24
CA ALA A 35 -2.06 -6.64 -3.73
C ALA A 35 -1.48 -6.68 -2.30
N CYS A 36 -2.31 -7.00 -1.31
CA CYS A 36 -1.89 -7.00 0.09
C CYS A 36 -2.64 -8.07 0.90
N ILE A 37 -1.88 -8.81 1.72
CA ILE A 37 -2.42 -9.82 2.65
C ILE A 37 -2.75 -9.24 4.03
N GLY A 38 -2.30 -8.03 4.34
CA GLY A 38 -2.44 -7.39 5.64
C GLY A 38 -3.89 -7.09 6.05
N LEU A 39 -4.14 -6.93 7.34
CA LEU A 39 -5.43 -6.44 7.83
C LEU A 39 -5.51 -4.93 7.60
N HIS A 40 -6.64 -4.46 7.08
CA HIS A 40 -6.90 -3.05 6.83
C HIS A 40 -8.18 -2.62 7.55
N VAL A 41 -8.25 -1.35 7.95
CA VAL A 41 -9.48 -0.70 8.41
C VAL A 41 -10.54 -0.68 7.30
N SER A 42 -11.80 -0.48 7.66
CA SER A 42 -12.90 -0.52 6.69
C SER A 42 -12.99 0.75 5.84
N ASN A 43 -12.54 1.89 6.38
CA ASN A 43 -12.44 3.15 5.65
C ASN A 43 -11.28 4.04 6.13
N THR A 44 -10.86 4.99 5.30
CA THR A 44 -9.69 5.85 5.56
C THR A 44 -9.85 6.77 6.78
N SER A 45 -11.08 7.10 7.17
CA SER A 45 -11.32 7.98 8.32
C SER A 45 -10.95 7.34 9.66
N GLU A 46 -10.87 6.00 9.71
CA GLU A 46 -10.44 5.22 10.88
C GLU A 46 -8.93 5.33 11.14
N VAL A 47 -8.12 5.71 10.15
CA VAL A 47 -6.65 5.82 10.30
C VAL A 47 -6.23 6.98 11.20
N GLY A 48 -7.10 7.99 11.37
CA GLY A 48 -6.80 9.20 12.14
C GLY A 48 -5.90 10.18 11.38
N THR A 49 -5.08 10.93 12.10
CA THR A 49 -4.22 11.97 11.50
C THR A 49 -2.83 11.42 11.22
N PHE A 50 -2.44 11.39 9.95
CA PHE A 50 -1.09 11.05 9.52
C PHE A 50 -0.17 12.27 9.63
N LYS A 51 0.83 12.22 10.51
CA LYS A 51 1.83 13.29 10.63
C LYS A 51 3.21 12.80 10.19
N ILE A 52 3.74 13.40 9.13
CA ILE A 52 5.15 13.23 8.74
C ILE A 52 6.02 13.87 9.82
N ILE A 53 6.95 13.10 10.38
CA ILE A 53 7.84 13.55 11.45
C ILE A 53 9.25 13.88 10.97
N SER A 54 9.70 13.24 9.88
CA SER A 54 10.96 13.55 9.21
C SER A 54 11.02 12.90 7.84
N HIS A 55 11.95 13.35 7.01
CA HIS A 55 12.30 12.74 5.73
C HIS A 55 13.80 12.83 5.50
N ASP A 56 14.33 11.90 4.70
CA ASP A 56 15.66 11.99 4.13
C ASP A 56 15.67 11.35 2.74
N TYR A 57 16.53 11.87 1.85
CA TYR A 57 16.74 11.33 0.51
C TYR A 57 18.16 10.79 0.39
N ASN A 58 18.29 9.55 -0.06
CA ASN A 58 19.58 8.95 -0.34
C ASN A 58 19.86 9.08 -1.85
N GLU A 59 20.75 10.01 -2.21
CA GLU A 59 21.14 10.27 -3.60
C GLU A 59 21.74 9.03 -4.29
N GLU A 60 22.65 8.30 -3.65
CA GLU A 60 23.29 7.13 -4.30
C GLU A 60 22.28 6.02 -4.65
N ARG A 61 21.27 5.82 -3.79
CA ARG A 61 20.24 4.79 -3.95
C ARG A 61 18.97 5.30 -4.64
N GLN A 62 18.86 6.60 -4.86
CA GLN A 62 17.67 7.28 -5.37
C GLN A 62 16.39 6.93 -4.58
N THR A 63 16.50 6.90 -3.25
CA THR A 63 15.40 6.48 -2.34
C THR A 63 14.98 7.60 -1.42
N LEU A 64 13.70 7.96 -1.46
CA LEU A 64 13.06 8.85 -0.48
C LEU A 64 12.50 8.05 0.69
N ARG A 65 12.94 8.36 1.91
CA ARG A 65 12.41 7.79 3.14
C ARG A 65 11.55 8.81 3.87
N LEU A 66 10.26 8.52 3.98
CA LEU A 66 9.32 9.28 4.80
C LEU A 66 9.07 8.53 6.12
N ARG A 67 9.19 9.24 7.25
CA ARG A 67 8.81 8.73 8.57
C ARG A 67 7.57 9.44 9.05
N PHE A 68 6.60 8.71 9.56
CA PHE A 68 5.34 9.26 10.03
C PHE A 68 4.89 8.63 11.35
N LYS A 69 3.95 9.28 12.02
CA LYS A 69 3.18 8.74 13.13
C LYS A 69 1.69 8.96 12.87
N LEU A 70 0.88 8.04 13.39
CA LEU A 70 -0.56 8.26 13.54
C LEU A 70 -0.78 9.00 14.85
N ILE A 71 -1.53 10.09 14.79
CA ILE A 71 -1.95 10.83 15.96
C ILE A 71 -3.44 10.55 16.15
N GLU A 72 -3.80 10.07 17.34
CA GLU A 72 -5.20 9.86 17.70
C GLU A 72 -5.97 11.17 17.59
N LYS A 73 -7.21 11.10 17.11
CA LYS A 73 -8.16 12.20 17.30
C LYS A 73 -8.43 12.28 18.81
N LYS A 74 -8.13 13.44 19.41
CA LYS A 74 -8.66 13.78 20.73
C LYS A 74 -10.18 13.80 20.70
#